data_AF-A0A0F5J9Y3-F1
#
_entry.id   AF-A0A0F5J9Y3-F1
#
_cell.length_a   1.000
_cell.length_b   1.000
_cell.length_c   1.000
_cell.angle_alpha   90.00
_cell.angle_beta   90.00
_cell.angle_gamma   90.00
#
_symmetry.space_group_name_H-M   'P 1'
#
loop_
_entity.id
_entity.type
_entity.pdbx_description
1 polymer ?
#
loop_
_entity_poly.entity_id
_entity_poly.type
_entity_poly.pdbx_seq_one_letter_code
_entity_poly.pdbx_strand_id
1 'polypeptide(L)'
;MEKLCELISSRSAMSSADVKAILDSLNWAMGLELRSGSIVQVGEFGSFRFSVRSKGADTEEAFNASMIKKARIIFTPGASLRWTSELAKFEEDDVKVVEKKNDGEGEDDRPVIE
;
A
#
# COMPACT_ATOMS: atom_id res chain seq x y z
N MET A 1 9.42 13.00 -2.57
CA MET A 1 9.20 13.56 -3.93
C MET A 1 10.47 14.19 -4.48
N GLU A 2 11.16 15.03 -3.71
CA GLU A 2 12.39 15.72 -4.15
C GLU A 2 13.47 14.79 -4.71
N LYS A 3 13.86 13.74 -3.97
CA LYS A 3 14.83 12.73 -4.45
C LYS A 3 14.44 12.07 -5.78
N LEU A 4 13.16 11.80 -6.00
CA LEU A 4 12.70 11.21 -7.26
C LEU A 4 12.78 12.22 -8.41
N CYS A 5 12.38 13.48 -8.16
CA CYS A 5 12.51 14.56 -9.12
C CYS A 5 13.97 14.81 -9.50
N GLU A 6 14.89 14.80 -8.53
CA GLU A 6 16.34 14.93 -8.76
C GLU A 6 16.88 13.78 -9.62
N LEU A 7 16.53 12.52 -9.29
CA LEU A 7 16.98 11.36 -10.05
C LEU A 7 16.47 11.37 -11.51
N ILE A 8 15.25 11.83 -11.75
CA ILE A 8 14.68 11.95 -13.10
C ILE A 8 15.31 13.15 -13.83
N SER A 9 15.44 14.29 -13.15
CA SER A 9 16.08 15.50 -13.70
C SER A 9 17.53 15.21 -14.10
N SER A 10 18.30 14.48 -13.29
CA SER A 10 19.68 14.09 -13.64
C SER A 10 19.80 13.21 -14.89
N ARG A 11 18.71 12.53 -15.29
CA ARG A 11 18.63 11.66 -16.47
C ARG A 11 17.83 12.27 -17.62
N SER A 12 17.40 13.52 -17.51
CA SER A 12 16.60 14.21 -18.52
C SER A 12 17.03 15.67 -18.67
N ALA A 13 16.46 16.38 -19.64
CA ALA A 13 16.68 17.83 -19.78
C ALA A 13 15.68 18.67 -18.97
N MET A 14 14.92 18.05 -18.07
CA MET A 14 13.84 18.69 -17.30
C MET A 14 14.35 19.16 -15.95
N SER A 15 13.88 20.32 -15.48
CA SER A 15 14.16 20.76 -14.10
C SER A 15 13.37 19.93 -13.08
N SER A 16 13.78 19.95 -11.82
CA SER A 16 13.04 19.29 -10.74
C SER A 16 11.61 19.82 -10.59
N ALA A 17 11.39 21.10 -10.91
CA ALA A 17 10.07 21.74 -10.93
C ALA A 17 9.19 21.18 -12.05
N ASP A 18 9.73 21.03 -13.27
CA ASP A 18 9.01 20.47 -14.41
C ASP A 18 8.61 19.02 -14.15
N VAL A 19 9.53 18.21 -13.62
CA VAL A 19 9.26 16.81 -13.26
C VAL A 19 8.13 16.70 -12.24
N LYS A 20 8.12 17.59 -11.23
CA LYS A 20 7.04 17.62 -10.24
C LYS A 20 5.69 17.93 -10.89
N ALA A 21 5.64 18.94 -11.76
CA ALA A 21 4.41 19.31 -12.46
C ALA A 21 3.87 18.16 -13.35
N ILE A 22 4.77 17.41 -14.00
CA ILE A 22 4.39 16.24 -14.81
C ILE A 22 3.83 15.12 -13.92
N LEU A 23 4.47 14.82 -12.78
CA LEU A 23 4.01 13.78 -11.87
C LEU A 23 2.65 14.12 -11.24
N ASP A 24 2.42 15.38 -10.89
CA ASP A 24 1.14 15.86 -10.38
C ASP A 24 0.04 15.75 -11.45
N SER A 25 0.37 16.13 -12.69
CA SER A 25 -0.53 16.03 -13.84
C SER A 25 -0.87 14.57 -14.19
N LEU A 26 0.12 13.67 -14.11
CA LEU A 26 -0.08 12.23 -14.27
C LEU A 26 -1.03 11.70 -13.20
N ASN A 27 -0.84 12.08 -11.93
CA ASN A 27 -1.72 11.65 -10.84
C ASN A 27 -3.17 12.10 -11.07
N TRP A 28 -3.38 13.33 -11.53
CA TRP A 28 -4.71 13.84 -11.89
C TRP A 28 -5.34 13.04 -13.04
N ALA A 29 -4.60 12.82 -14.14
CA ALA A 29 -5.08 12.09 -15.31
C ALA A 29 -5.42 10.63 -14.98
N MET A 30 -4.56 9.95 -14.22
CA MET A 30 -4.82 8.59 -13.74
C MET A 30 -6.09 8.53 -12.90
N GLY A 31 -6.31 9.51 -12.02
CA GLY A 31 -7.54 9.58 -11.22
C GLY A 31 -8.79 9.68 -12.08
N LEU A 32 -8.75 10.41 -13.20
CA LEU A 32 -9.87 10.53 -14.14
C LEU A 32 -10.18 9.21 -14.84
N GLU A 33 -9.16 8.59 -15.43
CA GLU A 33 -9.29 7.32 -16.16
C GLU A 33 -9.67 6.14 -15.25
N LEU A 34 -9.13 6.07 -14.03
CA LEU A 34 -9.50 4.99 -13.11
C LEU A 34 -10.95 5.11 -12.63
N ARG A 35 -11.50 6.34 -12.54
CA ARG A 35 -12.91 6.56 -12.19
C ARG A 35 -13.87 6.18 -13.32
N SER A 36 -13.46 6.31 -14.58
CA SER A 36 -14.26 5.84 -15.73
C SER A 36 -14.21 4.32 -15.91
N GLY A 37 -13.39 3.61 -15.11
CA GLY A 37 -13.20 2.17 -15.22
C GLY A 37 -12.15 1.76 -16.26
N SER A 38 -11.46 2.72 -16.86
CA SER A 38 -10.35 2.47 -17.79
C SER A 38 -9.15 1.83 -17.07
N ILE A 39 -8.39 1.03 -17.82
CA ILE A 39 -7.05 0.59 -17.40
C ILE A 39 -6.06 1.65 -17.87
N VAL A 40 -5.27 2.17 -16.95
CA VAL A 40 -4.19 3.11 -17.28
C VAL A 40 -2.90 2.32 -17.46
N GLN A 41 -2.39 2.27 -18.69
CA GLN A 41 -1.09 1.68 -19.00
C GLN A 41 -0.02 2.78 -19.12
N VAL A 42 1.00 2.70 -18.27
CA VAL A 42 2.11 3.67 -18.25
C VAL A 42 3.34 3.01 -18.88
N GLY A 43 3.26 2.75 -20.19
CA GLY A 43 4.36 2.11 -20.93
C GLY A 43 4.91 0.86 -20.24
N GLU A 44 6.25 0.78 -20.10
CA GLU A 44 6.95 -0.32 -19.43
C GLU A 44 6.92 -0.24 -17.89
N PHE A 45 6.44 0.86 -17.31
CA PHE A 45 6.34 0.99 -15.86
C PHE A 45 5.30 0.02 -15.29
N GLY A 46 4.19 -0.17 -15.99
CA GLY A 46 3.14 -1.11 -15.63
C GLY A 46 1.75 -0.59 -15.94
N SER A 47 0.75 -1.21 -15.30
CA SER A 47 -0.66 -0.85 -15.48
C SER A 47 -1.39 -0.71 -14.15
N PHE A 48 -2.34 0.22 -14.14
CA PHE A 48 -3.25 0.45 -13.03
C PHE A 48 -4.67 0.14 -13.48
N ARG A 49 -5.40 -0.60 -12.64
CA ARG A 49 -6.82 -0.88 -12.88
C ARG A 49 -7.65 -0.73 -11.62
N PHE A 50 -8.89 -0.30 -11.80
CA PHE A 50 -9.88 -0.30 -10.74
C PHE A 50 -10.42 -1.72 -10.54
N SER A 51 -10.61 -2.14 -9.29
CA SER A 51 -11.15 -3.45 -8.96
C SER A 51 -12.13 -3.33 -7.81
N VAL A 52 -13.34 -3.83 -8.04
CA VAL A 52 -14.36 -4.01 -7.02
C VAL A 52 -14.43 -5.51 -6.69
N ARG A 53 -14.69 -5.83 -5.43
CA ARG A 53 -14.96 -7.21 -5.00
C ARG A 53 -16.23 -7.19 -4.17
N SER A 54 -17.04 -8.22 -4.24
CA SER A 54 -18.21 -8.39 -3.38
C SER A 54 -18.15 -9.75 -2.69
N LYS A 55 -18.87 -9.89 -1.58
CA LYS A 55 -19.27 -11.19 -1.08
C LYS A 55 -20.55 -11.58 -1.85
N GLY A 56 -20.59 -12.78 -2.41
CA GLY A 56 -21.82 -13.30 -3.04
C GLY A 56 -22.91 -13.55 -2.00
N ALA A 57 -24.16 -13.62 -2.46
CA ALA A 57 -25.32 -14.02 -1.67
C ALA A 57 -26.04 -15.19 -2.37
N ASP A 58 -26.76 -16.00 -1.60
CA ASP A 58 -27.44 -17.20 -2.11
C ASP A 58 -28.75 -16.87 -2.85
N THR A 59 -29.37 -15.73 -2.53
CA THR A 59 -30.58 -15.22 -3.22
C THR A 59 -30.41 -13.77 -3.65
N GLU A 60 -31.22 -13.34 -4.63
CA GLU A 60 -31.19 -11.96 -5.13
C GLU A 60 -31.60 -10.95 -4.05
N GLU A 61 -32.61 -11.26 -3.23
CA GLU A 61 -33.06 -10.34 -2.18
C GLU A 61 -32.03 -10.18 -1.05
N ALA A 62 -31.16 -11.18 -0.87
CA ALA A 62 -30.10 -11.15 0.13
C ALA A 62 -28.88 -10.31 -0.32
N PHE A 63 -28.72 -10.07 -1.63
CA PHE A 63 -27.62 -9.25 -2.14
C PHE A 63 -27.93 -7.76 -1.99
N ASN A 64 -27.03 -7.03 -1.34
CA ASN A 64 -27.15 -5.58 -1.21
C ASN A 64 -25.78 -4.88 -1.29
N ALA A 65 -25.81 -3.54 -1.46
CA ALA A 65 -24.60 -2.74 -1.65
C ALA A 65 -23.60 -2.85 -0.50
N SER A 66 -24.01 -3.20 0.72
CA SER A 66 -23.08 -3.40 1.84
C SER A 66 -22.22 -4.66 1.69
N MET A 67 -22.63 -5.60 0.83
CA MET A 67 -21.84 -6.79 0.49
C MET A 67 -20.72 -6.49 -0.52
N ILE A 68 -20.78 -5.33 -1.18
CA ILE A 68 -19.70 -4.83 -2.05
C ILE A 68 -18.56 -4.33 -1.15
N LYS A 69 -17.42 -5.01 -1.23
CA LYS A 69 -16.19 -4.61 -0.55
C LYS A 69 -15.65 -3.32 -1.17
N LYS A 70 -14.89 -2.58 -0.36
CA LYS A 70 -14.22 -1.35 -0.76
C LYS A 70 -13.46 -1.55 -2.08
N ALA A 71 -13.72 -0.66 -3.03
CA ALA A 71 -13.01 -0.62 -4.28
C ALA A 71 -11.53 -0.28 -4.07
N ARG A 72 -10.66 -0.87 -4.89
CA ARG A 72 -9.21 -0.69 -4.79
C ARG A 72 -8.59 -0.51 -6.16
N ILE A 73 -7.47 0.22 -6.20
CA ILE A 73 -6.61 0.31 -7.37
C ILE A 73 -5.57 -0.81 -7.27
N ILE A 74 -5.42 -1.57 -8.35
CA ILE A 74 -4.42 -2.63 -8.46
C ILE A 74 -3.35 -2.16 -9.44
N PHE A 75 -2.10 -2.12 -8.97
CA PHE A 75 -0.93 -1.91 -9.80
C PHE A 75 -0.34 -3.25 -10.20
N THR A 76 -0.12 -3.44 -11.51
CA THR A 76 0.63 -4.56 -12.06
C THR A 76 1.97 -4.03 -12.55
N PRO A 77 3.09 -4.38 -11.89
CA PRO A 77 4.41 -3.87 -12.27
C PRO A 77 4.77 -4.33 -13.68
N GLY A 78 5.46 -3.50 -14.45
CA GLY A 78 6.05 -3.90 -15.73
C GLY A 78 7.29 -4.78 -15.56
N ALA A 79 7.87 -5.23 -16.67
CA ALA A 79 8.96 -6.22 -16.68
C ALA A 79 10.18 -5.76 -15.85
N SER A 80 10.60 -4.50 -16.02
CA SER A 80 11.77 -3.95 -15.34
C SER A 80 11.60 -3.89 -13.81
N LEU A 81 10.39 -3.60 -13.31
CA LEU A 81 10.12 -3.58 -11.87
C LEU A 81 9.95 -4.97 -11.27
N ARG A 82 9.43 -5.94 -12.05
CA ARG A 82 9.37 -7.34 -11.61
C ARG A 82 10.77 -7.90 -11.35
N TRP A 83 11.72 -7.64 -12.24
CA TRP A 83 13.10 -8.08 -12.07
C TRP A 83 13.75 -7.52 -10.80
N THR A 84 13.50 -6.25 -10.47
CA THR A 84 14.03 -5.64 -9.24
C THR A 84 13.54 -6.36 -7.98
N SER A 85 12.31 -6.88 -7.97
CA SER A 85 11.79 -7.63 -6.81
C SER A 85 12.47 -8.99 -6.62
N GLU A 86 12.99 -9.59 -7.69
CA GLU A 86 13.72 -10.87 -7.65
C GLU A 86 15.15 -10.70 -7.09
N LEU A 87 15.71 -9.48 -7.16
CA LEU A 87 17.02 -9.16 -6.60
C LEU A 87 16.98 -8.88 -5.09
N ALA A 88 15.80 -8.79 -4.49
CA ALA A 88 15.67 -8.56 -3.06
C ALA A 88 16.18 -9.77 -2.27
N LYS A 89 17.26 -9.58 -1.52
CA LYS A 89 17.74 -10.55 -0.53
C LYS A 89 17.19 -10.19 0.84
N PHE A 90 16.70 -11.19 1.55
CA PHE A 90 16.18 -11.05 2.90
C PHE A 90 17.12 -11.79 3.85
N GLU A 91 17.39 -11.18 5.00
CA GLU A 91 18.08 -11.81 6.13
C GLU A 91 17.12 -11.81 7.32
N GLU A 92 17.17 -12.85 8.16
CA GLU A 92 16.37 -12.89 9.41
C GLU A 92 16.91 -11.86 10.39
N ASP A 93 16.02 -11.03 10.92
CA ASP A 93 16.33 -10.06 11.96
C ASP A 93 16.22 -10.77 13.32
N ASP A 94 17.37 -11.01 13.98
CA ASP A 94 17.48 -11.63 15.31
C ASP A 94 17.00 -10.66 16.41
N VAL A 95 15.72 -10.26 16.36
CA VAL A 95 15.12 -9.47 17.43
C VAL A 95 14.78 -10.40 18.60
N LYS A 96 15.71 -10.52 19.55
CA LYS A 96 15.42 -11.08 20.87
C LYS A 96 14.41 -10.18 21.58
N VAL A 97 13.14 -10.55 21.53
CA VAL A 97 12.10 -9.94 22.36
C VAL A 97 12.46 -10.21 23.82
N VAL A 98 12.91 -9.16 24.52
CA VAL A 98 13.08 -9.22 25.97
C VAL A 98 11.67 -9.27 26.57
N GLU A 99 11.26 -10.44 27.05
CA GLU A 99 10.04 -10.57 27.84
C GLU A 99 10.16 -9.69 29.09
N LYS A 100 9.35 -8.63 29.18
CA LYS A 100 9.10 -7.96 30.45
C LYS A 100 8.28 -8.91 31.32
N LYS A 101 8.91 -9.45 32.38
CA LYS A 101 8.17 -10.01 33.51
C LYS A 101 7.28 -8.91 34.10
N ASN A 102 5.98 -9.18 34.15
CA ASN A 102 5.05 -8.45 35.01
C ASN A 102 5.29 -8.94 36.44
N ASP A 103 6.05 -8.18 37.23
CA ASP A 103 6.05 -8.35 38.68
C ASP A 103 4.83 -7.60 39.23
N GLY A 104 3.79 -8.36 39.58
CA GLY A 104 2.59 -7.88 40.21
C GLY A 104 2.12 -8.88 41.25
N GLU A 105 2.79 -8.91 42.41
CA GLU A 105 2.30 -9.56 43.62
C GLU A 105 2.04 -8.47 44.66
N GLY A 106 0.76 -8.24 44.96
CA GLY A 106 0.33 -7.37 46.05
C GLY A 106 0.42 -8.13 47.37
N GLU A 107 1.14 -7.55 48.33
CA GLU A 107 1.12 -7.97 49.74
C GLU A 107 -0.27 -7.63 50.34
N ASP A 108 -1.08 -8.65 50.63
CA ASP A 108 -2.30 -8.52 51.43
C ASP A 108 -1.91 -8.64 52.92
N ASP A 109 -1.45 -7.53 53.47
CA ASP A 109 -0.98 -7.38 54.85
C ASP A 109 -2.19 -7.30 55.80
N ARG A 110 -2.64 -8.43 56.33
CA ARG A 110 -3.72 -8.50 57.35
C ARG A 110 -3.34 -9.42 58.51
N PRO A 111 -3.06 -8.89 59.73
CA PRO A 111 -2.77 -9.72 60.89
C PRO A 111 -4.06 -10.30 61.49
N VAL A 112 -4.02 -11.60 61.80
CA VAL A 112 -5.03 -12.32 62.60
C VAL A 112 -4.70 -12.10 64.08
N ILE A 113 -5.68 -11.67 64.88
CA ILE A 113 -5.54 -11.56 66.34
C ILE A 113 -6.52 -12.54 66.98
N GLU A 114 -6.00 -13.51 67.75
CA GLU A 114 -6.71 -14.26 68.80
C GLU A 114 -6.56 -13.55 70.15
#